data_AF-A0A9E3J3Y2-F1
#
_entry.id   AF-A0A9E3J3Y2-F1
#
_cell.length_a   1.000
_cell.length_b   1.000
_cell.length_c   1.000
_cell.angle_alpha   90.00
_cell.angle_beta   90.00
_cell.angle_gamma   90.00
#
_symmetry.space_group_name_H-M   'P 1'
#
loop_
_entity.id
_entity.type
_entity.pdbx_description
1 polymer ?
#
loop_
_entity_poly.entity_id
_entity_poly.type
_entity_poly.pdbx_seq_one_letter_code
_entity_poly.pdbx_strand_id
1 'polypeptide(L)'
;MGSAKKSTASARKARIEEMRRAEQARERRNRILTIAASVVVVAGLVVGGIVLVQSQSDDSTAADGKGTGHFVTGSDGVKTWKGTLGRNHVAKTVAYPMEPPVGGDHNQVWMNCNGDVYTKALNNMNAVHSLEHGAVWVTYTD
;
A
#
# COMPACT_ATOMS: atom_id res chain seq x y z
N MET A 1 -14.80 -71.39 -30.81
CA MET A 1 -14.34 -70.95 -29.47
C MET A 1 -14.07 -69.43 -29.36
N GLY A 2 -14.83 -68.55 -30.04
CA GLY A 2 -14.52 -67.10 -30.12
C GLY A 2 -15.38 -66.15 -29.28
N SER A 3 -16.50 -66.61 -28.72
CA SER A 3 -17.51 -65.71 -28.12
C SER A 3 -17.13 -65.19 -26.72
N ALA A 4 -16.55 -66.04 -25.87
CA ALA A 4 -16.16 -65.67 -24.50
C ALA A 4 -15.02 -64.62 -24.43
N LYS A 5 -14.15 -64.56 -25.45
CA LYS A 5 -13.08 -63.54 -25.53
C LYS A 5 -13.62 -62.14 -25.91
N LYS A 6 -14.75 -62.05 -26.62
CA LYS A 6 -15.37 -60.77 -26.97
C LYS A 6 -16.13 -60.15 -25.79
N SER A 7 -16.80 -60.95 -24.96
CA SER A 7 -17.53 -60.44 -23.78
C SER A 7 -16.59 -59.87 -22.71
N THR A 8 -15.46 -60.52 -22.47
CA THR A 8 -14.41 -60.07 -21.54
C THR A 8 -13.72 -58.77 -21.99
N ALA A 9 -13.47 -58.60 -23.29
CA ALA A 9 -12.93 -57.36 -23.84
C ALA A 9 -13.91 -56.17 -23.74
N SER A 10 -15.21 -56.41 -23.94
CA SER A 10 -16.28 -55.43 -23.77
C SER A 10 -16.40 -54.95 -22.31
N ALA A 11 -16.43 -55.89 -21.36
CA ALA A 11 -16.50 -55.58 -19.93
C ALA A 11 -15.28 -54.78 -19.45
N ARG A 12 -14.08 -55.06 -19.97
CA ARG A 12 -12.86 -54.30 -19.66
C ARG A 12 -12.92 -52.87 -20.20
N LYS A 13 -13.48 -52.66 -21.40
CA LYS A 13 -13.69 -51.32 -21.97
C LYS A 13 -14.68 -50.51 -21.14
N ALA A 14 -15.83 -51.08 -20.78
CA ALA A 14 -16.85 -50.41 -19.97
C ALA A 14 -16.29 -49.93 -18.63
N ARG A 15 -15.50 -50.77 -17.95
CA ARG A 15 -14.86 -50.42 -16.67
C ARG A 15 -13.81 -49.31 -16.80
N ILE A 16 -13.06 -49.28 -17.90
CA ILE A 16 -12.09 -48.21 -18.18
C ILE A 16 -12.82 -46.88 -18.47
N GLU A 17 -13.94 -46.94 -19.18
CA GLU A 17 -14.75 -45.76 -19.52
C GLU A 17 -15.45 -45.17 -18.29
N GLU A 18 -15.93 -46.03 -17.39
CA GLU A 18 -16.48 -45.64 -16.08
C GLU A 18 -15.41 -44.97 -15.21
N MET A 19 -14.21 -45.53 -15.10
CA MET A 19 -13.10 -44.91 -14.38
C MET A 19 -12.71 -43.55 -14.98
N ARG A 20 -12.64 -43.43 -16.30
CA ARG A 20 -12.38 -42.15 -16.98
C ARG A 20 -13.46 -41.10 -16.70
N ARG A 21 -14.74 -41.48 -16.71
CA ARG A 21 -15.85 -40.56 -16.37
C ARG A 21 -15.77 -40.10 -14.92
N ALA A 22 -15.46 -41.01 -14.00
CA ALA A 22 -15.28 -40.67 -12.58
C ALA A 22 -14.09 -39.73 -12.35
N GLU A 23 -12.99 -39.94 -13.07
CA GLU A 23 -11.79 -39.08 -13.02
C GLU A 23 -12.08 -37.69 -13.60
N GLN A 24 -12.70 -37.60 -14.79
CA GLN A 24 -13.13 -36.34 -15.39
C GLN A 24 -14.10 -35.56 -14.50
N ALA A 25 -15.03 -36.24 -13.81
CA ALA A 25 -15.95 -35.60 -12.88
C ALA A 25 -15.22 -35.02 -11.65
N ARG A 26 -14.21 -35.74 -11.13
CA ARG A 26 -13.36 -35.25 -10.02
C ARG A 26 -12.50 -34.08 -10.46
N GLU A 27 -11.89 -34.16 -11.64
CA GLU A 27 -11.05 -33.10 -12.19
C GLU A 27 -11.87 -31.83 -12.43
N ARG A 28 -13.06 -31.94 -13.02
CA ARG A 28 -13.96 -30.80 -13.22
C ARG A 28 -14.38 -30.17 -11.90
N ARG A 29 -14.72 -30.98 -10.89
CA ARG A 29 -15.07 -30.48 -9.55
C ARG A 29 -13.90 -29.77 -8.88
N ASN A 30 -12.71 -30.38 -8.90
CA ASN A 30 -11.51 -29.77 -8.33
C ASN A 30 -11.16 -28.47 -9.03
N ARG A 31 -11.22 -28.42 -10.36
CA ARG A 31 -10.99 -27.21 -11.14
C ARG A 31 -11.96 -26.09 -10.76
N ILE A 32 -13.26 -26.41 -10.61
CA ILE A 32 -14.27 -25.43 -10.17
C ILE A 32 -13.96 -24.93 -8.76
N LEU A 33 -13.62 -25.83 -7.83
CA LEU A 33 -13.28 -25.45 -6.45
C LEU A 33 -12.04 -24.56 -6.40
N THR A 34 -10.99 -24.89 -7.17
CA THR A 34 -9.77 -24.08 -7.23
C THR A 34 -10.07 -22.68 -7.79
N ILE A 35 -10.81 -22.59 -8.89
CA ILE A 35 -11.18 -21.29 -9.48
C ILE A 35 -12.03 -20.48 -8.50
N ALA A 36 -13.03 -21.09 -7.87
CA ALA A 36 -13.88 -20.41 -6.89
C ALA A 36 -13.07 -19.89 -5.70
N ALA A 37 -12.16 -20.71 -5.15
CA ALA A 37 -11.28 -20.30 -4.07
C ALA A 37 -10.38 -19.12 -4.49
N SER A 38 -9.77 -19.17 -5.68
CA SER A 38 -8.94 -18.07 -6.20
C SER A 38 -9.75 -16.78 -6.36
N VAL A 39 -10.97 -16.85 -6.89
CA VAL A 39 -11.85 -15.68 -7.04
C VAL A 39 -12.20 -15.06 -5.69
N VAL A 40 -12.52 -15.87 -4.68
CA VAL A 40 -12.82 -15.39 -3.33
C VAL A 40 -11.62 -14.67 -2.72
N VAL A 41 -10.42 -15.22 -2.86
CA VAL A 41 -9.19 -14.59 -2.34
C VAL A 41 -8.95 -13.25 -3.02
N VAL A 42 -9.03 -13.18 -4.35
CA VAL A 42 -8.82 -11.93 -5.09
C VAL A 42 -9.87 -10.88 -4.73
N ALA A 43 -11.15 -11.28 -4.65
CA ALA A 43 -12.22 -10.37 -4.24
C ALA A 43 -12.00 -9.83 -2.82
N GLY A 44 -11.57 -10.70 -1.89
CA GLY A 44 -11.22 -10.30 -0.53
C GLY A 44 -10.08 -9.28 -0.46
N LEU A 45 -9.02 -9.48 -1.24
CA LEU A 45 -7.89 -8.54 -1.31
C LEU A 45 -8.30 -7.19 -1.89
N VAL A 46 -9.13 -7.17 -2.94
CA VAL A 46 -9.63 -5.94 -3.55
C VAL A 46 -10.50 -5.16 -2.58
N VAL A 47 -11.49 -5.83 -1.95
CA VAL A 47 -12.39 -5.19 -0.98
C VAL A 47 -11.60 -4.70 0.24
N GLY A 48 -10.70 -5.53 0.78
CA GLY A 48 -9.84 -5.15 1.91
C GLY A 48 -8.96 -3.94 1.59
N GLY A 49 -8.37 -3.90 0.38
CA GLY A 49 -7.57 -2.77 -0.08
C GLY A 49 -8.38 -1.47 -0.20
N ILE A 50 -9.61 -1.53 -0.77
CA ILE A 50 -10.49 -0.36 -0.89
C ILE A 50 -10.89 0.17 0.49
N VAL A 51 -11.31 -0.71 1.41
CA VAL A 51 -11.73 -0.31 2.76
C VAL A 51 -10.58 0.36 3.52
N LEU A 52 -9.37 -0.20 3.43
CA LEU A 52 -8.18 0.36 4.08
C LEU A 52 -7.83 1.76 3.54
N VAL A 53 -7.97 1.98 2.23
CA VAL A 53 -7.74 3.30 1.61
C VAL A 53 -8.82 4.30 2.02
N GLN A 54 -10.10 3.90 2.01
CA GLN A 54 -11.19 4.78 2.45
C GLN A 54 -11.07 5.14 3.94
N SER A 55 -10.66 4.22 4.81
CA SER A 55 -10.46 4.52 6.24
C SER A 55 -9.32 5.51 6.54
N GLN A 56 -8.44 5.77 5.56
CA GLN A 56 -7.39 6.79 5.68
C GLN A 56 -7.77 8.12 5.03
N SER A 57 -8.87 8.14 4.28
CA SER A 57 -9.36 9.30 3.53
C SER A 57 -10.44 10.02 4.33
N ASP A 58 -10.13 10.46 5.54
CA ASP A 58 -11.00 11.43 6.23
C ASP A 58 -10.80 12.79 5.55
N ASP A 59 -11.76 13.10 4.67
CA ASP A 59 -11.94 14.37 3.98
C ASP A 59 -12.20 15.47 5.01
N SER A 60 -11.11 16.04 5.48
CA SER A 60 -11.06 17.36 6.07
C SER A 60 -9.76 17.94 5.58
N THR A 61 -9.81 19.11 4.94
CA THR A 61 -8.66 20.02 4.93
C THR A 61 -8.40 20.37 6.39
N ALA A 62 -7.70 19.46 7.02
CA ALA A 62 -7.46 19.50 8.43
C ALA A 62 -6.48 20.64 8.63
N ALA A 63 -6.87 21.59 9.46
CA ALA A 63 -5.93 22.48 10.09
C ALA A 63 -5.09 21.68 11.12
N ASP A 64 -4.54 20.53 10.74
CA ASP A 64 -3.80 19.60 11.61
C ASP A 64 -2.29 19.77 11.34
N GLY A 65 -1.86 21.02 11.42
CA GLY A 65 -0.45 21.42 11.46
C GLY A 65 -0.19 22.41 12.58
N LYS A 66 -1.16 22.63 13.50
CA LYS A 66 -0.96 23.45 14.69
C LYS A 66 -0.19 22.65 15.74
N GLY A 67 1.04 22.27 15.41
CA GLY A 67 2.04 22.15 16.46
C GLY A 67 2.05 23.48 17.20
N THR A 68 1.69 23.47 18.48
CA THR A 68 1.74 24.68 19.30
C THR A 68 3.20 25.05 19.47
N GLY A 69 3.65 26.00 18.68
CA GLY A 69 5.03 26.41 18.70
C GLY A 69 5.28 27.73 18.01
N HIS A 70 6.47 28.24 18.23
CA HIS A 70 6.95 29.49 17.67
C HIS A 70 8.46 29.41 17.48
N PHE A 71 8.98 30.22 16.57
CA PHE A 71 10.41 30.41 16.49
C PHE A 71 10.90 31.32 17.61
N VAL A 72 11.96 30.88 18.30
CA VAL A 72 12.77 31.72 19.16
C VAL A 72 14.05 32.05 18.42
N THR A 73 14.38 33.34 18.34
CA THR A 73 15.59 33.81 17.66
C THR A 73 16.71 33.97 18.68
N GLY A 74 17.81 33.25 18.47
CA GLY A 74 19.03 33.39 19.27
C GLY A 74 19.77 34.69 18.98
N SER A 75 20.76 35.03 19.82
CA SER A 75 21.62 36.21 19.61
C SER A 75 22.50 36.11 18.36
N ASP A 76 22.72 34.89 17.87
CA ASP A 76 23.38 34.56 16.61
C ASP A 76 22.45 34.63 15.39
N GLY A 77 21.17 34.97 15.58
CA GLY A 77 20.14 35.01 14.54
C GLY A 77 19.55 33.64 14.18
N VAL A 78 20.00 32.55 14.81
CA VAL A 78 19.46 31.22 14.56
C VAL A 78 18.04 31.13 15.12
N LYS A 79 17.09 30.80 14.25
CA LYS A 79 15.70 30.57 14.64
C LYS A 79 15.51 29.10 15.01
N THR A 80 15.22 28.86 16.28
CA THR A 80 14.91 27.51 16.79
C THR A 80 13.41 27.39 17.00
N TRP A 81 12.79 26.37 16.45
CA TRP A 81 11.40 26.07 16.75
C TRP A 81 11.25 25.57 18.20
N LYS A 82 10.37 26.21 18.96
CA LYS A 82 9.99 25.79 20.31
C LYS A 82 8.51 25.41 20.29
N GLY A 83 8.24 24.14 20.54
CA GLY A 83 6.89 23.60 20.52
C GLY A 83 6.90 22.11 20.21
N THR A 84 5.74 21.48 20.33
CA THR A 84 5.54 20.10 19.91
C THR A 84 5.06 20.10 18.46
N LEU A 85 5.67 19.27 17.63
CA LEU A 85 5.24 19.02 16.25
C LEU A 85 4.58 17.64 16.20
N GLY A 86 3.55 17.51 15.37
CA GLY A 86 2.98 16.21 15.01
C GLY A 86 4.01 15.34 14.27
N ARG A 87 3.75 14.04 14.22
CA ARG A 87 4.59 13.02 13.57
C ARG A 87 3.74 11.98 12.83
N ASN A 88 2.50 12.34 12.50
CA ASN A 88 1.59 11.38 11.90
C ASN A 88 1.82 11.31 10.40
N HIS A 89 1.86 10.08 9.89
CA HIS A 89 1.77 9.84 8.46
C HIS A 89 0.31 10.00 8.03
N VAL A 90 0.07 10.88 7.06
CA VAL A 90 -1.26 11.18 6.54
C VAL A 90 -1.28 11.10 5.02
N ALA A 91 -2.42 10.66 4.49
CA ALA A 91 -2.68 10.64 3.04
C ALA A 91 -3.22 11.98 2.52
N LYS A 92 -3.83 12.78 3.40
CA LYS A 92 -4.40 14.09 3.08
C LYS A 92 -3.33 15.17 2.93
N THR A 93 -3.63 16.22 2.18
CA THR A 93 -2.73 17.37 2.04
C THR A 93 -2.62 18.13 3.37
N VAL A 94 -1.41 18.49 3.77
CA VAL A 94 -1.12 19.25 4.99
C VAL A 94 -0.73 20.68 4.65
N ALA A 95 -1.34 21.64 5.33
CA ALA A 95 -0.92 23.04 5.29
C ALA A 95 0.01 23.32 6.47
N TYR A 96 1.19 23.87 6.19
CA TYR A 96 2.18 24.21 7.22
C TYR A 96 2.10 25.70 7.59
N PRO A 97 2.32 26.06 8.87
CA PRO A 97 2.25 27.45 9.32
C PRO A 97 3.52 28.26 8.97
N MET A 98 4.55 27.63 8.42
CA MET A 98 5.81 28.27 8.00
C MET A 98 6.36 27.64 6.73
N GLU A 99 7.26 28.37 6.08
CA GLU A 99 8.03 27.93 4.93
C GLU A 99 9.52 28.25 5.15
N PRO A 100 10.45 27.28 5.00
CA PRO A 100 10.19 25.85 4.83
C PRO A 100 9.58 25.23 6.10
N PRO A 101 8.80 24.15 5.98
CA PRO A 101 8.23 23.45 7.12
C PRO A 101 9.32 22.77 7.96
N VAL A 102 9.17 22.80 9.28
CA VAL A 102 10.15 22.22 10.23
C VAL A 102 9.71 20.89 10.85
N GLY A 103 8.50 20.42 10.53
CA GLY A 103 7.91 19.19 11.04
C GLY A 103 6.38 19.22 11.02
N GLY A 104 5.75 18.19 11.59
CA GLY A 104 4.28 18.04 11.63
C GLY A 104 3.81 16.79 10.89
N ASP A 105 2.50 16.70 10.69
CA ASP A 105 1.91 15.63 9.88
C ASP A 105 2.42 15.70 8.44
N HIS A 106 2.66 14.55 7.84
CA HIS A 106 3.40 14.47 6.57
C HIS A 106 3.11 13.18 5.81
N ASN A 107 3.62 13.05 4.58
CA ASN A 107 3.31 11.90 3.74
C ASN A 107 4.06 10.65 4.23
N GLN A 108 3.46 9.46 4.12
CA GLN A 108 4.13 8.19 4.41
C GLN A 108 5.35 7.91 3.52
N VAL A 109 5.43 8.55 2.34
CA VAL A 109 6.56 8.43 1.42
C VAL A 109 7.57 9.52 1.72
N TRP A 110 8.84 9.16 1.91
CA TRP A 110 9.92 10.12 2.12
C TRP A 110 10.36 10.83 0.84
N MET A 111 10.99 12.00 0.98
CA MET A 111 11.77 12.60 -0.10
C MET A 111 13.16 11.94 -0.15
N ASN A 112 13.70 11.74 -1.36
CA ASN A 112 15.08 11.30 -1.49
C ASN A 112 16.03 12.34 -0.85
N CYS A 113 16.90 11.87 0.04
CA CYS A 113 17.82 12.70 0.81
C CYS A 113 19.28 12.23 0.70
N ASN A 114 19.63 11.57 -0.42
CA ASN A 114 20.96 10.99 -0.66
C ASN A 114 22.01 12.01 -1.13
N GLY A 115 21.89 13.28 -0.73
CA GLY A 115 22.81 14.36 -1.12
C GLY A 115 22.58 14.95 -2.51
N ASP A 116 21.46 14.63 -3.16
CA ASP A 116 21.08 15.23 -4.44
C ASP A 116 20.70 16.71 -4.29
N VAL A 117 21.12 17.53 -5.26
CA VAL A 117 20.72 18.95 -5.33
C VAL A 117 19.52 19.09 -6.26
N TYR A 118 18.42 19.62 -5.71
CA TYR A 118 17.18 19.83 -6.44
C TYR A 118 17.10 21.24 -7.01
N THR A 119 16.86 21.35 -8.31
CA THR A 119 16.65 22.64 -9.00
C THR A 119 15.18 23.09 -9.01
N LYS A 120 14.29 22.28 -8.44
CA LYS A 120 12.85 22.56 -8.30
C LYS A 120 12.48 22.44 -6.83
N ALA A 121 11.44 23.17 -6.43
CA ALA A 121 10.90 23.08 -5.08
C ALA A 121 10.54 21.63 -4.73
N LEU A 122 10.91 21.22 -3.52
CA LEU A 122 10.55 19.93 -2.97
C LEU A 122 9.07 19.90 -2.58
N ASN A 123 8.48 18.72 -2.57
CA ASN A 123 7.20 18.54 -1.90
C ASN A 123 7.41 18.61 -0.39
N ASN A 124 6.80 19.60 0.25
CA ASN A 124 6.88 19.85 1.69
C ASN A 124 6.57 18.61 2.54
N MET A 125 5.51 17.87 2.22
CA MET A 125 5.12 16.69 3.01
C MET A 125 6.12 15.55 2.89
N ASN A 126 6.72 15.33 1.72
CA ASN A 126 7.76 14.31 1.57
C ASN A 126 9.07 14.74 2.25
N ALA A 127 9.42 16.03 2.17
CA ALA A 127 10.61 16.58 2.82
C ALA A 127 10.51 16.52 4.36
N VAL A 128 9.34 16.82 4.92
CA VAL A 128 9.09 16.70 6.37
C VAL A 128 9.26 15.27 6.87
N HIS A 129 8.86 14.26 6.09
CA HIS A 129 9.14 12.86 6.44
C HIS A 129 10.65 12.63 6.60
N SER A 130 11.44 13.09 5.63
CA SER A 130 12.90 12.94 5.69
C SER A 130 13.49 13.70 6.89
N LEU A 131 12.96 14.89 7.21
CA LEU A 131 13.35 15.65 8.40
C LEU A 131 13.04 14.90 9.71
N GLU A 132 11.89 14.21 9.79
CA GLU A 132 11.55 13.37 10.95
C GLU A 132 12.60 12.27 11.19
N HIS A 133 13.17 11.73 10.11
CA HIS A 133 14.20 10.70 10.15
C HIS A 133 15.63 11.25 10.21
N GLY A 134 15.80 12.56 10.42
CA GLY A 134 17.09 13.19 10.66
C GLY A 134 17.80 13.72 9.42
N ALA A 135 17.11 13.85 8.28
CA ALA A 135 17.65 14.59 7.14
C ALA A 135 17.81 16.08 7.48
N VAL A 136 18.73 16.73 6.79
CA VAL A 136 18.93 18.18 6.87
C VAL A 136 18.51 18.79 5.54
N TRP A 137 17.63 19.79 5.59
CA TRP A 137 17.20 20.53 4.41
C TRP A 137 17.89 21.89 4.38
N VAL A 138 18.75 22.09 3.39
CA VAL A 138 19.34 23.39 3.05
C VAL A 138 18.64 23.93 1.82
N THR A 139 18.07 25.13 1.94
CA THR A 139 17.45 25.85 0.83
C THR A 139 17.79 27.33 0.94
N TYR A 140 17.64 28.06 -0.15
CA TYR A 140 17.81 29.50 -0.22
C TYR A 140 16.61 30.09 -0.95
N THR A 141 16.29 31.33 -0.61
CA THR A 141 15.42 32.18 -1.41
C THR A 141 16.31 33.12 -2.22
N ASP A 142 15.87 33.48 -3.43
CA ASP A 142 16.47 34.60 -4.16
C ASP A 142 16.24 35.94 -3.42
#